data_AF-A0A4Q4KH35-F1
#
_entry.id   AF-A0A4Q4KH35-F1
#
_cell.length_a   1.000
_cell.length_b   1.000
_cell.length_c   1.000
_cell.angle_alpha   90.00
_cell.angle_beta   90.00
_cell.angle_gamma   90.00
#
_symmetry.space_group_name_H-M   'P 1'
#
loop_
_entity.id
_entity.type
_entity.pdbx_description
1 polymer ?
#
loop_
_entity_poly.entity_id
_entity_poly.type
_entity_poly.pdbx_seq_one_letter_code
_entity_poly.pdbx_strand_id
1 'polypeptide(L)'
;MKGNNYISDTPSKAKTKKKKKKSRFAAASKKQSQSLVQIMNGDFLTKDFVMNNFNYIFFVIFLMILTVSKGYYVNQLSNDIAKEEKAVGDITADYVETKAKLEELTRRTKMIEKLKPLGLKETINPTKVIRIKKDKK
;
A
#
# COMPACT_ATOMS: atom_id res chain seq x y z
N MET A 1 57.63 67.24 -58.53
CA MET A 1 57.29 66.00 -59.27
C MET A 1 56.07 65.41 -58.57
N LYS A 2 54.86 65.68 -59.08
CA LYS A 2 54.01 64.83 -59.94
C LYS A 2 53.66 63.48 -59.30
N GLY A 3 52.34 63.24 -59.25
CA GLY A 3 51.65 62.31 -58.37
C GLY A 3 51.96 60.83 -58.61
N ASN A 4 51.77 60.05 -57.55
CA ASN A 4 51.89 58.61 -57.59
C ASN A 4 50.53 57.94 -57.72
N ASN A 5 50.55 56.95 -58.61
CA ASN A 5 49.44 56.24 -59.18
C ASN A 5 48.87 55.16 -58.26
N TYR A 6 47.61 54.90 -58.58
CA TYR A 6 46.65 53.90 -58.15
C TYR A 6 47.09 52.43 -58.09
N ILE A 7 46.23 51.68 -57.37
CA ILE A 7 45.72 50.32 -57.65
C ILE A 7 46.72 49.19 -57.34
N SER A 8 46.58 48.54 -56.19
CA SER A 8 45.56 47.54 -55.80
C SER A 8 45.75 46.21 -56.52
N ASP A 9 46.34 45.26 -55.81
CA ASP A 9 46.07 43.83 -55.96
C ASP A 9 46.25 43.16 -54.59
N THR A 10 45.14 42.70 -54.03
CA THR A 10 45.07 41.92 -52.80
C THR A 10 45.32 40.45 -53.12
N PRO A 11 46.12 39.73 -52.31
CA PRO A 11 45.97 38.29 -52.20
C PRO A 11 45.44 37.87 -50.83
N SER A 12 44.64 36.81 -50.86
CA SER A 12 44.57 35.76 -49.84
C SER A 12 43.64 35.92 -48.62
N LYS A 13 42.54 35.15 -48.69
CA LYS A 13 42.06 34.14 -47.73
C LYS A 13 42.17 34.38 -46.22
N ALA A 14 41.01 34.17 -45.60
CA ALA A 14 40.75 33.41 -44.37
C ALA A 14 40.75 34.13 -42.99
N LYS A 15 39.52 34.14 -42.43
CA LYS A 15 39.16 33.98 -41.00
C LYS A 15 39.52 35.11 -40.03
N THR A 16 38.51 35.80 -39.53
CA THR A 16 38.58 36.44 -38.22
C THR A 16 37.26 36.31 -37.46
N LYS A 17 37.32 35.52 -36.39
CA LYS A 17 36.35 35.49 -35.30
C LYS A 17 36.48 36.78 -34.48
N LYS A 18 35.39 37.53 -34.27
CA LYS A 18 35.28 38.52 -33.18
C LYS A 18 34.12 38.14 -32.25
N LYS A 19 34.49 37.74 -31.02
CA LYS A 19 33.63 37.57 -29.85
C LYS A 19 33.36 38.92 -29.18
N LYS A 20 32.13 39.13 -28.69
CA LYS A 20 31.68 39.81 -27.44
C LYS A 20 30.22 40.28 -27.69
N LYS A 21 29.22 40.19 -26.80
CA LYS A 21 28.98 39.59 -25.48
C LYS A 21 27.46 39.79 -25.21
N LYS A 22 26.80 38.85 -24.51
CA LYS A 22 25.52 38.98 -23.77
C LYS A 22 24.19 39.11 -24.56
N SER A 23 23.51 37.98 -24.73
CA SER A 23 22.31 37.67 -23.91
C SER A 23 22.40 36.19 -23.53
N ARG A 24 22.39 35.88 -22.23
CA ARG A 24 22.54 34.51 -21.71
C ARG A 24 21.20 33.87 -21.31
N PHE A 25 20.09 34.45 -21.78
CA PHE A 25 18.74 34.01 -21.46
C PHE A 25 17.81 34.31 -22.63
N ALA A 26 17.91 33.52 -23.71
CA ALA A 26 16.85 33.38 -24.70
C ALA A 26 17.02 32.01 -25.36
N ALA A 27 15.93 31.23 -25.37
CA ALA A 27 15.80 29.86 -25.86
C ALA A 27 16.34 28.73 -24.96
N ALA A 28 15.99 28.77 -23.67
CA ALA A 28 15.93 27.58 -22.82
C ALA A 28 14.47 27.22 -22.49
N SER A 29 13.56 27.35 -23.45
CA SER A 29 12.18 26.87 -23.32
C SER A 29 11.80 26.04 -24.55
N LYS A 30 11.00 25.00 -24.32
CA LYS A 30 10.54 23.97 -25.28
C LYS A 30 11.51 22.83 -25.62
N LYS A 31 11.99 22.13 -24.58
CA LYS A 31 12.09 20.66 -24.66
C LYS A 31 11.18 20.03 -23.63
N GLN A 32 9.97 20.58 -23.49
CA GLN A 32 8.88 19.87 -22.84
C GLN A 32 8.70 18.57 -23.65
N SER A 33 8.79 17.44 -22.94
CA SER A 33 8.95 16.09 -23.48
C SER A 33 8.13 15.91 -24.75
N GLN A 34 8.80 15.84 -25.90
CA GLN A 34 8.17 15.68 -27.20
C GLN A 34 7.19 14.50 -27.19
N SER A 35 7.47 13.46 -26.39
CA SER A 35 6.59 12.32 -26.14
C SER A 35 5.23 12.68 -25.49
N LEU A 36 5.18 13.58 -24.50
CA LEU A 36 3.90 14.04 -23.93
C LEU A 36 3.11 14.89 -24.94
N VAL A 37 3.80 15.74 -25.71
CA VAL A 37 3.17 16.54 -26.78
C VAL A 37 2.63 15.63 -27.90
N GLN A 38 3.37 14.57 -28.24
CA GLN A 38 2.99 13.56 -29.21
C GLN A 38 1.76 12.75 -28.77
N ILE A 39 1.67 12.41 -27.47
CA ILE A 39 0.47 11.79 -26.88
C ILE A 39 -0.73 12.75 -26.94
N MET A 40 -0.54 14.03 -26.59
CA MET A 40 -1.60 15.06 -26.61
C MET A 40 -2.10 15.37 -28.03
N ASN A 41 -1.23 15.27 -29.03
CA ASN A 41 -1.59 15.46 -30.44
C ASN A 41 -2.27 14.22 -31.04
N GLY A 42 -2.37 13.10 -30.30
CA GLY A 42 -3.05 11.88 -30.75
C GLY A 42 -2.19 10.95 -31.61
N ASP A 43 -0.89 11.20 -31.73
CA ASP A 43 0.00 10.39 -32.57
C ASP A 43 0.17 8.95 -32.04
N PHE A 44 -0.14 8.73 -30.75
CA PHE A 44 -0.26 7.39 -30.14
C PHE A 44 -1.35 6.51 -30.77
N LEU A 45 -2.42 7.14 -31.30
CA LEU A 45 -3.56 6.44 -31.91
C LEU A 45 -3.34 6.12 -33.39
N THR A 46 -2.18 6.48 -33.95
CA THR A 46 -1.86 6.19 -35.35
C THR A 46 -1.59 4.70 -35.55
N LYS A 47 -1.93 4.21 -36.75
CA LYS A 47 -1.75 2.79 -37.11
C LYS A 47 -0.31 2.33 -36.93
N ASP A 48 0.67 3.14 -37.34
CA ASP A 48 2.09 2.77 -37.28
C ASP A 48 2.59 2.70 -35.83
N PHE A 49 2.16 3.63 -34.98
CA PHE A 49 2.52 3.60 -33.56
C PHE A 49 1.93 2.37 -32.86
N VAL A 50 0.66 2.05 -33.11
CA VAL A 50 -0.01 0.87 -32.54
C VAL A 50 0.64 -0.43 -33.02
N MET A 51 0.97 -0.54 -34.31
CA MET A 51 1.63 -1.73 -34.86
C MET A 51 3.03 -1.93 -34.28
N ASN A 52 3.79 -0.85 -34.09
CA ASN A 52 5.12 -0.93 -33.49
C ASN A 52 5.10 -1.25 -31.98
N ASN A 53 4.01 -0.92 -31.28
CA ASN A 53 3.89 -1.07 -29.83
C ASN A 53 2.82 -2.10 -29.39
N PHE A 54 2.39 -2.98 -30.29
CA PHE A 54 1.25 -3.88 -30.07
C PHE A 54 1.39 -4.74 -28.80
N ASN A 55 2.59 -5.30 -28.56
CA ASN A 55 2.86 -6.11 -27.38
C ASN A 55 2.66 -5.32 -26.06
N TYR A 56 3.06 -4.05 -26.05
CA TYR A 56 2.89 -3.19 -24.88
C TYR A 56 1.42 -2.81 -24.67
N ILE A 57 0.68 -2.53 -25.74
CA ILE A 57 -0.76 -2.25 -25.67
C ILE A 57 -1.52 -3.46 -25.12
N PHE A 58 -1.19 -4.67 -25.60
CA PHE A 58 -1.77 -5.91 -25.06
C PHE A 58 -1.48 -6.08 -23.56
N PHE A 59 -0.24 -5.78 -23.14
CA PHE A 59 0.12 -5.79 -21.72
C PHE A 59 -0.72 -4.82 -20.89
N VAL A 60 -0.96 -3.59 -21.37
CA VAL A 60 -1.81 -2.61 -20.67
C VAL A 60 -3.26 -3.08 -20.59
N ILE A 61 -3.82 -3.62 -21.68
CA ILE A 61 -5.18 -4.19 -21.70
C ILE A 61 -5.27 -5.35 -20.71
N PHE A 62 -4.27 -6.23 -20.68
CA PHE A 62 -4.19 -7.32 -19.72
C PHE A 62 -4.17 -6.81 -18.27
N LEU A 63 -3.37 -5.79 -17.95
CA LEU A 63 -3.38 -5.16 -16.63
C LEU A 63 -4.75 -4.52 -16.30
N MET A 64 -5.43 -3.97 -17.29
CA MET A 64 -6.76 -3.40 -17.10
C MET A 64 -7.76 -4.49 -16.71
N ILE A 65 -7.72 -5.66 -17.37
CA ILE A 65 -8.55 -6.82 -17.02
C ILE A 65 -8.25 -7.28 -15.59
N LEU A 66 -6.97 -7.43 -15.23
CA LEU A 66 -6.57 -7.81 -13.86
C LEU A 66 -7.09 -6.84 -12.79
N THR A 67 -7.09 -5.54 -13.10
CA THR A 67 -7.56 -4.50 -12.19
C THR A 67 -9.06 -4.64 -11.94
N VAL A 68 -9.85 -4.83 -13.01
CA VAL A 68 -11.29 -5.07 -12.91
C VAL A 68 -11.58 -6.35 -12.13
N SER A 69 -10.88 -7.45 -12.45
CA SER A 69 -11.02 -8.73 -11.74
C SER A 69 -10.74 -8.61 -10.25
N LYS A 70 -9.67 -7.89 -9.87
CA LYS A 70 -9.38 -7.62 -8.46
C LYS A 70 -10.48 -6.78 -7.79
N GLY A 71 -11.04 -5.80 -8.49
CA GLY A 71 -12.14 -4.98 -7.99
C GLY A 71 -13.34 -5.83 -7.55
N TYR A 72 -13.75 -6.82 -8.35
CA TYR A 72 -14.83 -7.74 -7.98
C TYR A 72 -14.48 -8.66 -6.81
N TYR A 73 -13.23 -9.08 -6.69
CA TYR A 73 -12.78 -9.93 -5.58
C TYR A 73 -12.81 -9.18 -4.24
N VAL A 74 -12.41 -7.92 -4.21
CA VAL A 74 -12.41 -7.09 -2.99
C VAL A 74 -13.82 -6.96 -2.40
N ASN A 75 -14.83 -6.77 -3.25
CA ASN A 75 -16.21 -6.63 -2.79
C ASN A 75 -16.74 -7.94 -2.16
N GLN A 76 -16.41 -9.09 -2.75
CA GLN A 76 -16.80 -10.39 -2.18
C GLN A 76 -16.08 -10.65 -0.86
N LEU A 77 -14.76 -10.42 -0.83
CA LEU A 77 -13.96 -10.59 0.37
C LEU A 77 -14.44 -9.69 1.52
N SER A 78 -14.80 -8.44 1.25
CA SER A 78 -15.32 -7.53 2.28
C SER A 78 -16.64 -8.04 2.88
N ASN A 79 -17.52 -8.63 2.06
CA ASN A 79 -18.77 -9.20 2.55
C ASN A 79 -18.53 -10.46 3.37
N ASP A 80 -17.57 -11.29 2.96
CA ASP A 80 -17.24 -12.52 3.69
C ASP A 80 -16.56 -12.22 5.03
N ILE A 81 -15.67 -11.21 5.08
CA ILE A 81 -15.12 -10.69 6.34
C ILE A 81 -16.24 -10.23 7.26
N ALA A 82 -17.20 -9.43 6.77
CA ALA A 82 -18.31 -8.95 7.59
C ALA A 82 -19.20 -10.08 8.12
N LYS A 83 -19.41 -11.14 7.33
CA LYS A 83 -20.15 -12.33 7.78
C LYS A 83 -19.38 -13.09 8.86
N GLU A 84 -18.08 -13.29 8.69
CA GLU A 84 -17.26 -14.00 9.67
C GLU A 84 -17.10 -13.21 10.96
N GLU A 85 -16.91 -11.89 10.90
CA GLU A 85 -16.91 -11.03 12.08
C GLU A 85 -18.21 -11.16 12.88
N LYS A 86 -19.34 -11.21 12.17
CA LYS A 86 -20.64 -11.46 12.81
C LYS A 86 -20.71 -12.84 13.46
N ALA A 87 -20.28 -13.89 12.76
CA ALA A 87 -20.29 -15.25 13.28
C ALA A 87 -19.41 -15.39 14.53
N VAL A 88 -18.22 -14.77 14.53
CA VAL A 88 -17.34 -14.71 15.71
C VAL A 88 -18.01 -13.95 16.85
N GLY A 89 -18.68 -12.84 16.55
CA GLY A 89 -19.46 -12.08 17.53
C GLY A 89 -20.56 -12.93 18.19
N ASP A 90 -21.34 -13.64 17.38
CA ASP A 90 -22.43 -14.51 17.85
C ASP A 90 -21.89 -15.64 18.74
N ILE A 91 -20.82 -16.35 18.32
CA ILE A 91 -20.17 -17.40 19.12
C ILE A 91 -19.63 -16.84 20.44
N THR A 92 -19.06 -15.64 20.40
CA THR A 92 -18.51 -14.98 21.59
C THR A 92 -19.62 -14.63 22.58
N ALA A 93 -20.77 -14.16 22.10
CA ALA A 93 -21.94 -13.88 22.93
C ALA A 93 -22.45 -15.16 23.61
N ASP A 94 -22.62 -16.25 22.86
CA ASP A 94 -23.04 -17.56 23.38
C ASP A 94 -22.06 -18.10 24.44
N TYR A 95 -20.76 -17.94 24.21
CA TYR A 95 -19.72 -18.32 25.15
C TYR A 95 -19.84 -17.51 26.45
N VAL A 96 -19.98 -16.20 26.36
CA VAL A 96 -20.10 -15.32 27.53
C VAL A 96 -21.36 -15.64 28.32
N GLU A 97 -22.49 -15.86 27.65
CA GLU A 97 -23.75 -16.26 28.30
C GLU A 97 -23.61 -17.61 29.03
N THR A 98 -23.08 -18.62 28.33
CA THR A 98 -22.91 -19.97 28.90
C THR A 98 -21.94 -19.94 30.09
N LYS A 99 -20.86 -19.17 29.98
CA LYS A 99 -19.90 -18.97 31.08
C LYS A 99 -20.56 -18.27 32.26
N ALA A 100 -21.32 -17.20 32.03
CA ALA A 100 -22.04 -16.49 33.09
C ALA A 100 -23.03 -17.41 33.81
N LYS A 101 -23.76 -18.24 33.06
CA LYS A 101 -24.67 -19.26 33.62
C LYS A 101 -23.93 -20.30 34.47
N LEU A 102 -22.76 -20.76 34.03
CA LEU A 102 -21.92 -21.68 34.79
C LEU A 102 -21.43 -21.03 36.10
N GLU A 103 -20.94 -19.80 36.04
CA GLU A 103 -20.51 -19.03 37.22
C GLU A 103 -21.67 -18.80 38.19
N GLU A 104 -22.86 -18.50 37.68
CA GLU A 104 -24.05 -18.32 38.49
C GLU A 104 -24.44 -19.62 39.21
N LEU A 105 -24.39 -20.77 38.51
CA LEU A 105 -24.69 -22.08 39.08
C LEU A 105 -23.66 -22.56 40.09
N THR A 106 -22.38 -22.26 39.85
CA THR A 106 -21.25 -22.62 40.72
C THR A 106 -21.01 -21.60 41.83
N ARG A 107 -21.79 -20.51 41.86
CA ARG A 107 -21.70 -19.48 42.88
C ARG A 107 -21.89 -20.10 44.26
N ARG A 108 -20.96 -19.79 45.17
CA ARG A 108 -20.89 -20.35 46.53
C ARG A 108 -22.25 -20.35 47.25
N THR A 109 -22.98 -19.25 47.20
CA THR A 109 -24.32 -19.13 47.81
C THR A 109 -25.32 -20.14 47.23
N LYS A 110 -25.42 -20.23 45.89
CA LYS A 110 -26.30 -21.18 45.21
C LYS A 110 -25.89 -22.63 45.47
N MET A 111 -24.58 -22.91 45.52
CA MET A 111 -24.07 -24.24 45.89
C MET A 111 -24.47 -24.63 47.30
N ILE A 112 -24.28 -23.74 48.29
CA ILE A 112 -24.65 -24.03 49.69
C ILE A 112 -26.15 -24.35 49.80
N GLU A 113 -27.01 -23.57 49.13
CA GLU A 113 -28.45 -23.82 49.10
C GLU A 113 -28.81 -25.18 48.47
N LYS A 114 -28.18 -25.52 47.33
CA LYS A 114 -28.39 -26.81 46.65
C LYS A 114 -27.86 -28.01 47.44
N LEU A 115 -26.79 -27.83 48.21
CA LEU A 115 -26.15 -28.88 48.99
C LEU A 115 -26.76 -29.06 50.39
N LYS A 116 -27.52 -28.07 50.88
CA LYS A 116 -28.25 -28.10 52.15
C LYS A 116 -29.15 -29.33 52.33
N PRO A 117 -30.01 -29.75 51.37
CA PRO A 117 -30.83 -30.96 51.50
C PRO A 117 -30.01 -32.26 51.54
N LEU A 118 -28.78 -32.26 51.02
CA LEU A 118 -27.86 -33.40 51.08
C LEU A 118 -27.11 -33.47 52.42
N GLY A 119 -27.35 -32.55 53.35
CA GLY A 119 -26.69 -32.48 54.65
C GLY A 119 -25.23 -32.00 54.59
N LEU A 120 -24.74 -31.63 53.42
CA LEU A 120 -23.38 -31.17 53.20
C LEU A 120 -23.23 -29.72 53.66
N LYS A 121 -22.22 -29.47 54.51
CA LYS A 121 -21.91 -28.14 55.07
C LYS A 121 -20.51 -27.71 54.62
N GLU A 122 -20.37 -26.42 54.37
CA GLU A 122 -19.08 -25.86 54.00
C GLU A 122 -18.09 -25.91 55.17
N THR A 123 -16.84 -26.29 54.88
CA THR A 123 -15.77 -26.24 55.88
C THR A 123 -15.37 -24.79 56.16
N ILE A 124 -15.42 -24.42 57.42
CA ILE A 124 -14.99 -23.10 57.92
C ILE A 124 -13.50 -23.13 58.30
N ASN A 125 -12.98 -24.34 58.54
CA ASN A 125 -11.63 -24.55 59.02
C ASN A 125 -10.63 -24.51 57.85
N PRO A 126 -9.51 -23.78 57.98
CA PRO A 126 -8.50 -23.74 56.93
C PRO A 126 -7.84 -25.09 56.74
N THR A 127 -7.47 -25.41 55.50
CA THR A 127 -6.76 -26.64 55.14
C THR A 127 -5.41 -26.72 55.85
N LYS A 128 -5.22 -27.74 56.69
CA LYS A 128 -3.92 -28.02 57.32
C LYS A 128 -3.02 -28.74 56.31
N VAL A 129 -1.93 -28.09 55.93
CA VAL A 129 -0.86 -28.71 55.14
C VAL A 129 0.15 -29.39 56.06
N ILE A 130 0.32 -30.70 55.90
CA ILE A 130 1.37 -31.47 56.57
C ILE A 130 2.63 -31.36 55.72
N ARG A 131 3.65 -30.64 56.21
CA ARG A 131 4.97 -30.57 55.56
C ARG A 131 5.93 -31.51 56.27
N ILE A 132 6.49 -32.47 55.53
CA ILE A 132 7.53 -33.36 56.01
C ILE A 132 8.85 -32.57 56.02
N LYS A 133 9.50 -32.43 57.19
CA LYS A 133 10.86 -31.89 57.25
C LYS A 133 11.80 -32.94 56.69
N LYS A 134 12.48 -32.65 55.57
CA LYS A 134 13.65 -33.42 55.16
C LYS A 134 14.80 -33.05 56.11
N ASP A 135 15.23 -34.01 56.92
CA ASP A 135 16.49 -33.88 57.66
C ASP A 135 17.62 -33.64 56.65
N LYS A 136 18.35 -32.54 56.85
CA LYS A 136 19.54 -32.23 56.06
C LYS A 136 20.60 -33.27 56.42
N LYS A 137 20.95 -34.09 55.44
CA LYS A 137 22.12 -34.97 55.47
C LYS A 137 23.31 -34.24 54.86
#